data_AF-A0A383C452-F1
#
_entry.id   AF-A0A383C452-F1
#
_cell.length_a   1.000
_cell.length_b   1.000
_cell.length_c   1.000
_cell.angle_alpha   90.00
_cell.angle_beta   90.00
_cell.angle_gamma   90.00
#
_symmetry.space_group_name_H-M   'P 1'
#
loop_
_entity.id
_entity.type
_entity.pdbx_description
1 polymer ?
#
loop_
_entity_poly.entity_id
_entity_poly.type
_entity_poly.pdbx_seq_one_letter_code
_entity_poly.pdbx_strand_id
1 'polypeptide(L)'
;MLKYNLDFTVMKKLFKVIMVMSITLSMANFGFSQEISDEEYSKLKKHPIIGLSPKANIKTAAGFLKGAMGLYKNAVIPEKYMWLMSLAASSAMKCQYCIHANKFNAVKAGANMEEIKTANQVAAQVAYLSTHLYASQMDLEKFKKMIGSMKIDKEGNVTIINE
;
A
#
# COMPACT_ATOMS: atom_id res chain seq x y z
N MET A 1 53.25 -14.55 24.49
CA MET A 1 53.24 -14.87 23.04
C MET A 1 52.35 -16.08 22.80
N LEU A 2 51.10 -15.89 22.37
CA LEU A 2 50.22 -16.99 21.99
C LEU A 2 50.58 -17.46 20.57
N LYS A 3 51.18 -18.65 20.45
CA LYS A 3 51.43 -19.31 19.16
C LYS A 3 50.16 -20.07 18.74
N TYR A 4 49.33 -19.46 17.90
CA TYR A 4 48.29 -20.18 17.17
C TYR A 4 48.95 -20.98 16.05
N ASN A 5 49.21 -22.28 16.27
CA ASN A 5 49.55 -23.20 15.20
C ASN A 5 48.24 -23.65 14.53
N LEU A 6 47.72 -22.81 13.64
CA LEU A 6 46.60 -23.19 12.81
C LEU A 6 47.10 -24.24 11.80
N ASP A 7 46.67 -25.49 11.95
CA ASP A 7 47.00 -26.59 11.03
C ASP A 7 46.68 -26.16 9.59
N PHE A 8 47.63 -26.39 8.68
CA PHE A 8 47.53 -26.08 7.26
C PHE A 8 46.24 -26.63 6.62
N THR A 9 45.74 -27.75 7.14
CA THR A 9 44.48 -28.37 6.72
C THR A 9 43.26 -27.53 7.14
N VAL A 10 43.29 -26.97 8.35
CA VAL A 10 42.25 -26.08 8.88
C VAL A 10 42.27 -24.75 8.14
N MET A 11 43.46 -24.21 7.84
CA MET A 11 43.61 -22.98 7.06
C MET A 11 43.07 -23.13 5.63
N LYS A 12 43.30 -24.27 4.97
CA LYS A 12 42.72 -24.57 3.65
C LYS A 12 41.20 -24.68 3.67
N LYS A 13 40.62 -25.28 4.72
CA LYS A 13 39.16 -25.36 4.88
C LYS A 13 38.55 -23.98 5.15
N LEU A 14 39.18 -23.17 6.00
CA LEU A 14 38.73 -21.81 6.31
C LEU A 14 38.78 -20.92 5.06
N PHE A 15 39.85 -21.01 4.27
CA PHE A 15 39.97 -20.28 3.00
C PHE A 15 38.88 -20.66 2.00
N LYS A 16 38.55 -21.96 1.86
CA LYS A 16 37.44 -22.42 1.01
C LYS A 16 36.09 -21.88 1.49
N VAL A 17 35.83 -21.87 2.79
CA VAL A 17 34.57 -21.35 3.36
C VAL A 17 34.45 -19.85 3.11
N ILE A 18 35.50 -19.08 3.34
CA ILE A 18 35.53 -17.64 3.08
C ILE A 18 35.30 -17.37 1.59
N MET A 19 35.96 -18.12 0.70
CA MET A 19 35.79 -17.97 -0.74
C MET A 19 34.35 -18.25 -1.18
N VAL A 20 33.74 -19.34 -0.69
CA VAL A 20 32.34 -19.68 -1.00
C VAL A 20 31.40 -18.60 -0.46
N MET A 21 31.62 -18.11 0.75
CA MET A 21 30.78 -17.07 1.37
C MET A 21 30.87 -15.74 0.59
N SER A 22 32.08 -15.36 0.17
CA SER A 22 32.30 -14.17 -0.69
C SER A 22 31.61 -14.30 -2.04
N ILE A 23 31.69 -15.47 -2.69
CA ILE A 23 31.01 -15.71 -3.98
C ILE A 23 29.49 -15.61 -3.81
N THR A 24 28.92 -16.20 -2.75
CA THR A 24 27.48 -16.12 -2.49
C THR A 24 27.02 -14.69 -2.18
N LEU A 25 27.85 -13.89 -1.51
CA LEU A 25 27.55 -12.48 -1.18
C LEU A 25 27.62 -11.58 -2.42
N SER A 26 28.52 -11.85 -3.37
CA SER A 26 28.60 -11.12 -4.64
C SER A 26 27.39 -11.40 -5.55
N MET A 27 26.88 -12.63 -5.58
CA MET A 27 25.70 -12.98 -6.38
C MET A 27 24.41 -12.32 -5.88
N ALA A 28 24.30 -12.02 -4.58
CA ALA A 28 23.14 -11.34 -4.01
C ALA A 28 22.99 -9.88 -4.49
N ASN A 29 24.09 -9.22 -4.90
CA ASN A 29 24.07 -7.84 -5.37
C ASN A 29 23.65 -7.68 -6.84
N PHE A 30 23.72 -8.75 -7.64
CA PHE A 30 23.30 -8.73 -9.06
C PHE A 30 21.77 -8.62 -9.24
N GLY A 31 20.98 -8.85 -8.18
CA GLY A 31 19.52 -8.76 -8.23
C GLY A 31 18.96 -7.32 -8.29
N PHE A 32 19.77 -6.31 -7.95
CA PHE A 32 19.30 -4.93 -7.80
C PHE A 32 19.55 -4.02 -9.03
N SER A 33 20.24 -4.50 -10.06
CA SER A 33 20.54 -3.73 -11.28
C SER A 33 20.11 -4.49 -12.54
N GLN A 34 18.85 -4.94 -12.59
CA GLN A 34 18.29 -5.42 -13.85
C GLN A 34 17.91 -4.22 -14.73
N GLU A 35 18.77 -3.88 -15.68
CA GLU A 35 18.38 -3.01 -16.79
C GLU A 35 17.20 -3.64 -17.56
N ILE A 36 16.16 -2.84 -17.81
CA ILE A 36 15.01 -3.27 -18.60
C ILE A 36 15.37 -3.33 -20.08
N SER A 37 15.01 -4.42 -20.75
CA SER A 37 15.22 -4.54 -22.21
C SER A 37 14.42 -3.48 -22.98
N ASP A 38 14.92 -3.06 -24.14
CA ASP A 38 14.21 -2.08 -24.98
C ASP A 38 12.83 -2.57 -25.45
N GLU A 39 12.69 -3.87 -25.68
CA GLU A 39 11.41 -4.50 -26.02
C GLU A 39 10.41 -4.43 -24.85
N GLU A 40 10.83 -4.81 -23.64
CA GLU A 40 9.98 -4.75 -22.45
C GLU A 40 9.60 -3.30 -22.12
N TYR A 41 10.54 -2.36 -22.25
CA TYR A 41 10.28 -0.93 -22.10
C TYR A 41 9.24 -0.42 -23.11
N SER A 42 9.38 -0.79 -24.40
CA SER A 42 8.44 -0.40 -25.46
C SER A 42 7.00 -0.89 -25.18
N LYS A 43 6.86 -2.07 -24.55
CA LYS A 43 5.57 -2.60 -24.11
C LYS A 43 5.02 -1.81 -22.92
N LEU A 44 5.80 -1.63 -21.86
CA LEU A 44 5.35 -0.97 -20.62
C LEU A 44 5.04 0.51 -20.84
N LYS A 45 5.78 1.21 -21.70
CA LYS A 45 5.56 2.63 -22.00
C LYS A 45 4.19 2.90 -22.65
N LYS A 46 3.60 1.92 -23.34
CA LYS A 46 2.28 2.06 -23.97
C LYS A 46 1.12 1.96 -22.98
N HIS A 47 1.36 1.44 -21.78
CA HIS A 47 0.29 1.29 -20.80
C HIS A 47 -0.10 2.66 -20.20
N PRO A 48 -1.39 3.01 -20.08
CA PRO A 48 -1.84 4.36 -19.70
C PRO A 48 -1.28 4.90 -18.37
N ILE A 49 -1.13 4.03 -17.36
CA ILE A 49 -0.59 4.39 -16.04
C ILE A 49 0.92 4.13 -15.93
N ILE A 50 1.37 2.91 -16.21
CA ILE A 50 2.80 2.53 -16.11
C ILE A 50 3.67 3.42 -17.02
N GLY A 51 3.18 3.79 -18.21
CA GLY A 51 3.91 4.63 -19.16
C GLY A 51 4.19 6.06 -18.70
N LEU A 52 3.57 6.51 -17.61
CA LEU A 52 3.90 7.79 -16.96
C LEU A 52 5.23 7.72 -16.20
N SER A 53 5.76 6.52 -15.95
CA SER A 53 7.00 6.33 -15.20
C SER A 53 8.23 6.44 -16.11
N PRO A 54 9.33 7.07 -15.64
CA PRO A 54 10.61 7.05 -16.35
C PRO A 54 11.14 5.65 -16.64
N LYS A 55 11.93 5.48 -17.71
CA LYS A 55 12.57 4.18 -18.06
C LYS A 55 13.33 3.57 -16.87
N ALA A 56 13.96 4.42 -16.06
CA ALA A 56 14.76 4.01 -14.89
C ALA A 56 13.98 3.22 -13.83
N ASN A 57 12.66 3.40 -13.70
CA ASN A 57 11.84 2.71 -12.69
C ASN A 57 10.54 2.11 -13.23
N ILE A 58 10.34 2.09 -14.56
CA ILE A 58 9.10 1.62 -15.19
C ILE A 58 8.79 0.14 -14.89
N LYS A 59 9.81 -0.72 -14.77
CA LYS A 59 9.63 -2.13 -14.36
C LYS A 59 9.09 -2.22 -12.93
N THR A 60 9.63 -1.42 -12.03
CA THR A 60 9.16 -1.30 -10.65
C THR A 60 7.73 -0.76 -10.59
N ALA A 61 7.41 0.26 -11.40
CA ALA A 61 6.05 0.80 -11.47
C ALA A 61 5.03 -0.23 -11.98
N ALA A 62 5.40 -1.04 -12.98
CA ALA A 62 4.59 -2.15 -13.46
C ALA A 62 4.35 -3.20 -12.36
N GLY A 63 5.42 -3.58 -11.65
CA GLY A 63 5.36 -4.50 -10.51
C GLY A 63 4.46 -3.96 -9.39
N PHE A 64 4.61 -2.68 -9.04
CA PHE A 64 3.78 -2.02 -8.04
C PHE A 64 2.30 -2.04 -8.44
N LEU A 65 1.97 -1.65 -9.67
CA LEU A 65 0.57 -1.64 -10.12
C LEU A 65 -0.04 -3.05 -10.10
N LYS A 66 0.71 -4.07 -10.55
CA LYS A 66 0.28 -5.47 -10.49
C LYS A 66 0.04 -5.92 -9.05
N GLY A 67 0.97 -5.61 -8.14
CA GLY A 67 0.85 -5.93 -6.71
C GLY A 67 -0.35 -5.23 -6.06
N ALA A 68 -0.55 -3.95 -6.35
CA ALA A 68 -1.68 -3.16 -5.85
C ALA A 68 -3.03 -3.74 -6.29
N MET A 69 -3.13 -4.26 -7.52
CA MET A 69 -4.34 -4.95 -7.99
C MET A 69 -4.64 -6.25 -7.22
N GLY A 70 -3.62 -6.85 -6.58
CA GLY A 70 -3.79 -7.97 -5.66
C GLY A 70 -4.71 -7.66 -4.48
N LEU A 71 -4.76 -6.40 -4.03
CA LEU A 71 -5.66 -5.94 -2.96
C LEU A 71 -7.15 -5.99 -3.36
N TYR A 72 -7.47 -6.14 -4.63
CA TYR A 72 -8.85 -6.24 -5.10
C TYR A 72 -9.21 -7.66 -5.50
N LYS A 73 -8.27 -8.40 -6.09
CA LYS A 73 -8.50 -9.74 -6.66
C LYS A 73 -8.28 -10.89 -5.69
N ASN A 74 -7.41 -10.71 -4.69
CA ASN A 74 -7.02 -11.77 -3.74
C ASN A 74 -7.23 -11.33 -2.27
N ALA A 75 -8.13 -10.37 -2.04
CA ALA A 75 -8.33 -9.80 -0.71
C ALA A 75 -9.35 -10.57 0.12
N VAL A 76 -9.20 -10.43 1.45
CA VAL A 76 -10.18 -10.90 2.44
C VAL A 76 -11.50 -10.12 2.38
N ILE A 77 -11.46 -8.89 1.85
CA ILE A 77 -12.64 -8.07 1.60
C ILE A 77 -13.12 -8.35 0.16
N PRO A 78 -14.42 -8.61 -0.06
CA PRO A 78 -14.95 -8.85 -1.41
C PRO A 78 -14.65 -7.70 -2.37
N GLU A 79 -14.38 -8.04 -3.62
CA GLU A 79 -13.90 -7.10 -4.65
C GLU A 79 -14.78 -5.83 -4.77
N LYS A 80 -16.11 -5.98 -4.79
CA LYS A 80 -17.07 -4.86 -4.85
C LYS A 80 -16.82 -3.84 -3.75
N TYR A 81 -16.64 -4.31 -2.51
CA TYR A 81 -16.44 -3.44 -1.35
C TYR A 81 -15.06 -2.79 -1.37
N MET A 82 -14.02 -3.49 -1.84
CA MET A 82 -12.71 -2.88 -2.05
C MET A 82 -12.78 -1.70 -3.04
N TRP A 83 -13.49 -1.84 -4.16
CA TRP A 83 -13.66 -0.73 -5.11
C TRP A 83 -14.46 0.43 -4.54
N LEU A 84 -15.50 0.17 -3.73
CA LEU A 84 -16.28 1.20 -3.04
C LEU A 84 -15.46 1.94 -1.97
N MET A 85 -14.64 1.22 -1.19
CA MET A 85 -13.71 1.82 -0.23
C MET A 85 -12.68 2.70 -0.94
N SER A 86 -12.11 2.21 -2.04
CA SER A 86 -11.17 2.98 -2.86
C SER A 86 -11.82 4.19 -3.51
N LEU A 87 -13.10 4.12 -3.88
CA LEU A 87 -13.87 5.27 -4.33
C LEU A 87 -14.02 6.32 -3.21
N ALA A 88 -14.40 5.91 -2.00
CA ALA A 88 -14.50 6.82 -0.86
C ALA A 88 -13.15 7.50 -0.55
N ALA A 89 -12.06 6.74 -0.54
CA ALA A 89 -10.71 7.28 -0.36
C ALA A 89 -10.34 8.28 -1.49
N SER A 90 -10.64 7.92 -2.75
CA SER A 90 -10.42 8.78 -3.91
C SER A 90 -11.18 10.11 -3.82
N SER A 91 -12.43 10.05 -3.37
CA SER A 91 -13.29 11.21 -3.15
C SER A 91 -12.74 12.11 -2.03
N ALA A 92 -12.31 11.51 -0.90
CA ALA A 92 -11.73 12.26 0.22
C ALA A 92 -10.43 13.01 -0.17
N MET A 93 -9.57 12.39 -0.99
CA MET A 93 -8.35 13.02 -1.52
C MET A 93 -8.59 13.90 -2.76
N LYS A 94 -9.83 13.99 -3.24
CA LYS A 94 -10.23 14.78 -4.43
C LYS A 94 -9.48 14.40 -5.72
N CYS A 95 -9.09 13.13 -5.86
CA CYS A 95 -8.39 12.66 -7.06
C CYS A 95 -9.38 12.34 -8.19
N GLN A 96 -9.55 13.25 -9.15
CA GLN A 96 -10.53 13.09 -10.26
C GLN A 96 -10.30 11.81 -11.08
N TYR A 97 -9.04 11.47 -11.37
CA TYR A 97 -8.69 10.25 -12.10
C TYR A 97 -9.05 8.98 -11.33
N CYS A 98 -8.73 8.97 -10.02
CA CYS A 98 -8.98 7.85 -9.13
C CYS A 98 -10.49 7.65 -8.93
N ILE A 99 -11.25 8.74 -8.78
CA ILE A 99 -12.72 8.69 -8.66
C ILE A 99 -13.32 8.01 -9.89
N HIS A 100 -12.89 8.39 -11.10
CA HIS A 100 -13.40 7.78 -12.32
C HIS A 100 -13.07 6.29 -12.41
N ALA A 101 -11.80 5.93 -12.19
CA ALA A 101 -11.33 4.55 -12.25
C ALA A 101 -12.01 3.64 -11.21
N ASN A 102 -12.10 4.09 -9.96
CA ASN A 102 -12.69 3.29 -8.88
C ASN A 102 -14.22 3.19 -9.01
N LYS A 103 -14.91 4.26 -9.44
CA LYS A 103 -16.35 4.19 -9.76
C LYS A 103 -16.63 3.18 -10.87
N PHE A 104 -15.85 3.22 -11.96
CA PHE A 104 -16.00 2.28 -13.07
C PHE A 104 -15.84 0.83 -12.62
N ASN A 105 -14.78 0.54 -11.85
CA ASN A 105 -14.52 -0.82 -11.39
C ASN A 105 -15.51 -1.28 -10.31
N ALA A 106 -16.01 -0.39 -9.44
CA ALA A 106 -17.07 -0.71 -8.49
C ALA A 106 -18.34 -1.17 -9.21
N VAL A 107 -18.80 -0.43 -10.23
CA VAL A 107 -19.97 -0.81 -11.05
C VAL A 107 -19.71 -2.13 -11.77
N LYS A 108 -18.52 -2.32 -12.35
CA LYS A 108 -18.13 -3.60 -12.99
C LYS A 108 -18.14 -4.77 -12.01
N ALA A 109 -17.83 -4.52 -10.74
CA ALA A 109 -17.90 -5.51 -9.66
C ALA A 109 -19.32 -5.67 -9.07
N GLY A 110 -20.34 -5.06 -9.68
CA GLY A 110 -21.74 -5.22 -9.31
C GLY A 110 -22.27 -4.18 -8.31
N ALA A 111 -21.56 -3.08 -8.07
CA ALA A 111 -22.08 -2.01 -7.22
C ALA A 111 -23.21 -1.24 -7.92
N ASN A 112 -24.29 -0.95 -7.18
CA ASN A 112 -25.38 -0.12 -7.65
C ASN A 112 -25.16 1.37 -7.32
N MET A 113 -26.03 2.24 -7.84
CA MET A 113 -25.88 3.69 -7.67
C MET A 113 -26.09 4.17 -6.23
N GLU A 114 -26.90 3.48 -5.43
CA GLU A 114 -27.06 3.82 -4.01
C GLU A 114 -25.78 3.49 -3.23
N GLU A 115 -25.13 2.35 -3.48
CA GLU A 115 -23.83 2.02 -2.87
C GLU A 115 -22.74 3.06 -3.23
N ILE A 116 -22.74 3.56 -4.46
CA ILE A 116 -21.86 4.65 -4.90
C ILE A 116 -22.14 5.95 -4.14
N LYS A 117 -23.42 6.32 -3.99
CA LYS A 117 -23.81 7.51 -3.22
C LYS A 117 -23.41 7.35 -1.75
N THR A 118 -23.60 6.17 -1.16
CA THR A 118 -23.18 5.85 0.20
C THR A 118 -21.67 6.01 0.38
N ALA A 119 -20.85 5.47 -0.53
CA ALA A 119 -19.39 5.61 -0.46
C ALA A 119 -18.95 7.09 -0.53
N ASN A 120 -19.58 7.89 -1.38
CA ASN A 120 -19.33 9.34 -1.47
C ASN A 120 -19.76 10.07 -0.20
N GLN A 121 -20.92 9.72 0.37
CA GLN A 121 -21.41 10.31 1.61
C GLN A 121 -20.48 10.01 2.79
N VAL A 122 -19.93 8.81 2.88
CA VAL A 122 -18.91 8.45 3.87
C VAL A 122 -17.68 9.36 3.73
N ALA A 123 -17.17 9.54 2.51
CA ALA A 123 -16.05 10.45 2.28
C ALA A 123 -16.34 11.90 2.70
N ALA A 124 -17.55 12.40 2.41
CA ALA A 124 -17.98 13.74 2.81
C ALA A 124 -18.09 13.88 4.33
N GLN A 125 -18.65 12.89 5.02
CA GLN A 125 -18.76 12.88 6.49
C GLN A 125 -17.39 12.92 7.16
N VAL A 126 -16.42 12.13 6.67
CA VAL A 126 -15.04 12.15 7.19
C VAL A 126 -14.40 13.53 6.99
N ALA A 127 -14.57 14.16 5.83
CA ALA A 127 -14.06 15.50 5.56
C ALA A 127 -14.73 16.58 6.44
N TYR A 128 -16.03 16.45 6.70
CA TYR A 128 -16.77 17.32 7.62
C TYR A 128 -16.18 17.29 9.02
N LEU A 129 -15.97 16.08 9.58
CA LEU A 129 -15.37 15.92 10.92
C LEU A 129 -13.93 16.42 10.95
N SER A 130 -13.14 16.15 9.90
CA SER A 130 -11.77 16.66 9.78
C SER A 130 -11.71 18.19 9.89
N THR A 131 -12.64 18.90 9.25
CA THR A 131 -12.73 20.37 9.31
C THR A 131 -12.98 20.86 10.74
N HIS A 132 -13.93 20.25 11.46
CA HIS A 132 -14.30 20.66 12.81
C HIS A 132 -13.17 20.39 13.82
N LEU A 133 -12.57 19.21 13.75
CA LEU A 133 -11.46 18.83 14.64
C LEU A 133 -10.23 19.71 14.40
N TYR A 134 -9.93 20.02 13.13
CA TYR A 134 -8.82 20.90 12.79
C TYR A 134 -9.07 22.34 13.24
N ALA A 135 -10.24 22.91 12.94
CA ALA A 135 -10.58 24.28 13.32
C ALA A 135 -10.62 24.47 14.85
N SER A 136 -11.08 23.47 15.59
CA SER A 136 -11.13 23.50 17.06
C SER A 136 -9.77 23.26 17.73
N GLN A 137 -8.72 22.95 16.96
CA GLN A 137 -7.40 22.57 17.50
C GLN A 137 -7.52 21.45 18.56
N MET A 138 -8.37 20.45 18.28
CA MET A 138 -8.67 19.37 19.22
C MET A 138 -7.40 18.63 19.64
N ASP A 139 -7.16 18.55 20.95
CA ASP A 139 -6.08 17.74 21.51
C ASP A 139 -6.34 16.23 21.28
N LEU A 140 -5.31 15.51 20.80
CA LEU A 140 -5.44 14.11 20.41
C LEU A 140 -5.69 13.19 21.61
N GLU A 141 -5.06 13.45 22.76
CA GLU A 141 -5.24 12.62 23.95
C GLU A 141 -6.63 12.83 24.56
N LYS A 142 -7.11 14.08 24.58
CA LYS A 142 -8.50 14.39 24.92
C LYS A 142 -9.48 13.69 23.96
N PHE A 143 -9.23 13.74 22.66
CA PHE A 143 -10.07 13.08 21.66
C PHE A 143 -10.16 11.57 21.87
N LYS A 144 -9.02 10.90 22.10
CA LYS A 144 -8.99 9.45 22.39
C LYS A 144 -9.82 9.10 23.62
N LYS A 145 -9.74 9.91 24.70
CA LYS A 145 -10.55 9.71 25.90
C LYS A 145 -12.05 9.84 25.59
N MET A 146 -12.45 10.88 24.85
CA MET A 146 -13.85 11.08 24.45
C MET A 146 -14.40 9.92 23.62
N ILE A 147 -13.65 9.43 22.63
CA ILE A 147 -14.05 8.27 21.81
C ILE A 147 -14.07 6.99 22.64
N GLY A 148 -13.11 6.79 23.54
CA GLY A 148 -13.08 5.64 24.45
C GLY A 148 -14.26 5.59 25.43
N SER A 149 -14.84 6.76 25.76
CA SER A 149 -16.09 6.88 26.52
C SER A 149 -17.35 6.86 25.65
N MET A 150 -17.26 6.64 24.34
CA MET A 150 -18.43 6.65 23.46
C MET A 150 -19.03 5.26 23.33
N LYS A 151 -20.35 5.15 23.45
CA LYS A 151 -21.14 3.98 23.05
C LYS A 151 -22.07 4.34 21.91
N ILE A 152 -22.10 3.49 20.90
CA ILE A 152 -23.03 3.59 19.78
C ILE A 152 -23.98 2.39 19.88
N ASP A 153 -25.28 2.64 19.99
CA ASP A 153 -26.29 1.59 20.02
C ASP A 153 -26.61 1.08 18.60
N LYS A 154 -27.57 0.15 18.48
CA LYS A 154 -27.92 -0.47 17.19
C LYS A 154 -28.65 0.50 16.25
N GLU A 155 -29.26 1.53 16.82
CA GLU A 155 -30.00 2.58 16.15
C GLU A 155 -29.08 3.74 15.72
N GLY A 156 -27.83 3.74 16.19
CA GLY A 156 -26.81 4.73 15.88
C GLY A 156 -26.79 5.92 16.84
N ASN A 157 -27.51 5.86 17.97
CA ASN A 157 -27.43 6.90 19.00
C ASN A 157 -26.10 6.82 19.72
N VAL A 158 -25.54 8.00 19.98
CA VAL A 158 -24.25 8.16 20.64
C VAL A 158 -24.49 8.55 22.09
N THR A 159 -23.97 7.75 23.02
CA THR A 159 -24.00 8.04 24.46
C THR A 159 -22.58 8.10 25.02
N ILE A 160 -22.36 8.92 26.04
CA ILE A 160 -21.09 8.99 26.76
C ILE A 160 -21.23 8.16 28.04
N ILE A 161 -20.38 7.17 28.22
CA ILE A 161 -20.25 6.42 29.47
C ILE A 161 -19.31 7.21 30.38
N ASN A 162 -19.80 7.54 31.58
CA ASN A 162 -19.13 8.28 32.68
C ASN A 162 -19.40 9.80 32.75
N GLU A 163 -20.57 10.28 32.32
CA GLU A 163 -21.20 11.48 32.92
C GLU A 163 -22.20 11.07 34.01
#